data_AF-A0A1S1FEX7-F1
#
_entry.id   AF-A0A1S1FEX7-F1
#
_cell.length_a   1.000
_cell.length_b   1.000
_cell.length_c   1.000
_cell.angle_alpha   90.00
_cell.angle_beta   90.00
_cell.angle_gamma   90.00
#
_symmetry.space_group_name_H-M   'P 1'
#
loop_
_entity.id
_entity.type
_entity.pdbx_description
1 polymer ?
#
loop_
_entity_poly.entity_id
_entity_poly.type
_entity_poly.pdbx_seq_one_letter_code
_entity_poly.pdbx_strand_id
1 'polypeptide(L)'
;MNKINWKIRFTKKNKAFVTRVFVAVFIPILTYYGLKVNDITSWNVLFDLMAKAFSNPFILVMSIFNFINIIPDPTTSGFGDSEQALGYDTVKDDKDKENTEKQTETEKGE
;
A
#
# COMPACT_ATOMS: atom_id res chain seq x y z
N MET A 1 -15.56 16.07 -4.95
CA MET A 1 -14.41 15.58 -4.16
C MET A 1 -14.07 14.19 -4.66
N ASN A 2 -12.82 13.97 -5.08
CA ASN A 2 -12.34 12.66 -5.46
C ASN A 2 -12.31 11.78 -4.20
N LYS A 3 -13.21 10.78 -4.14
CA LYS A 3 -13.31 9.86 -3.00
C LYS A 3 -12.31 8.73 -3.19
N ILE A 4 -11.73 8.26 -2.10
CA ILE A 4 -10.76 7.16 -2.08
C ILE A 4 -11.23 6.16 -1.03
N ASN A 5 -11.33 4.89 -1.41
CA ASN A 5 -11.58 3.79 -0.50
C ASN A 5 -10.29 3.47 0.27
N TRP A 6 -10.06 4.15 1.39
CA TRP A 6 -8.90 3.87 2.25
C TRP A 6 -9.02 2.52 2.96
N LYS A 7 -10.25 2.09 3.24
CA LYS A 7 -10.54 0.80 3.89
C LYS A 7 -9.93 -0.34 3.07
N ILE A 8 -10.11 -0.38 1.75
CA ILE A 8 -9.62 -1.46 0.89
C ILE A 8 -8.09 -1.53 0.78
N ARG A 9 -7.44 -0.36 0.89
CA ARG A 9 -5.98 -0.20 0.77
C ARG A 9 -5.24 -0.72 2.00
N PHE A 10 -5.76 -0.45 3.20
CA PHE A 10 -5.16 -0.85 4.47
C PHE A 10 -5.88 -2.05 5.11
N THR A 11 -6.20 -3.08 4.31
CA THR A 11 -6.69 -4.37 4.84
C THR A 11 -5.57 -5.39 4.97
N LYS A 12 -5.79 -6.42 5.80
CA LYS A 12 -4.89 -7.59 5.89
C LYS A 12 -4.78 -8.36 4.57
N LYS A 13 -5.80 -8.28 3.71
CA LYS A 13 -5.82 -8.92 2.38
C LYS A 13 -4.99 -8.12 1.35
N ASN A 14 -4.94 -6.78 1.47
CA ASN A 14 -4.17 -5.92 0.56
C ASN A 14 -2.72 -5.70 1.00
N LYS A 15 -1.95 -6.79 1.15
CA LYS A 15 -0.55 -6.70 1.55
C LYS A 15 0.29 -5.92 0.53
N ALA A 16 -0.05 -6.01 -0.76
CA ALA A 16 0.66 -5.34 -1.84
C ALA A 16 0.65 -3.81 -1.67
N PHE A 17 -0.50 -3.22 -1.34
CA PHE A 17 -0.58 -1.78 -1.11
C PHE A 17 0.27 -1.36 0.10
N VAL A 18 0.17 -2.07 1.22
CA VAL A 18 0.97 -1.77 2.43
C VAL A 18 2.48 -1.86 2.13
N THR A 19 2.92 -2.88 1.40
CA THR A 19 4.33 -3.01 0.98
C THR A 19 4.76 -1.85 0.08
N ARG A 20 3.91 -1.41 -0.86
CA ARG A 20 4.20 -0.26 -1.71
C ARG A 20 4.37 1.02 -0.89
N VAL A 21 3.52 1.25 0.11
CA VAL A 21 3.65 2.39 1.03
C VAL A 21 4.99 2.34 1.76
N PHE A 22 5.34 1.18 2.31
CA PHE A 22 6.63 0.99 2.98
C PHE A 22 7.81 1.28 2.04
N VAL A 23 7.81 0.72 0.84
CA VAL A 23 8.87 0.92 -0.16
C VAL A 23 8.96 2.38 -0.60
N ALA A 24 7.81 3.01 -0.88
CA ALA A 24 7.72 4.40 -1.34
C ALA A 24 8.29 5.40 -0.34
N VAL A 25 8.19 5.11 0.96
CA VAL A 25 8.74 5.97 2.02
C VAL A 25 10.18 5.58 2.36
N PHE A 26 10.44 4.28 2.55
CA PHE A 26 11.69 3.80 3.15
C PHE A 26 12.86 3.77 2.17
N ILE A 27 12.64 3.36 0.92
CA ILE A 27 13.73 3.27 -0.07
C ILE A 27 14.34 4.63 -0.38
N PRO A 28 13.56 5.71 -0.62
CA PRO A 28 14.15 7.04 -0.85
C PRO A 28 15.00 7.54 0.31
N ILE A 29 14.60 7.25 1.56
CA ILE A 29 15.38 7.60 2.75
C ILE A 29 16.74 6.89 2.73
N LEU A 30 16.75 5.57 2.48
CA LEU A 30 17.99 4.80 2.36
C LEU A 30 18.88 5.34 1.24
N THR A 31 18.31 5.55 0.05
CA THR A 31 19.04 6.07 -1.10
C THR A 31 19.65 7.44 -0.83
N TYR A 32 18.91 8.35 -0.18
CA TYR A 32 19.40 9.68 0.16
C TYR A 32 20.65 9.63 1.05
N TYR A 33 20.70 8.71 2.02
CA TYR A 33 21.84 8.53 2.92
C TYR A 33 22.89 7.54 2.39
N GLY A 34 22.74 7.03 1.17
CA GLY A 34 23.67 6.04 0.59
C GLY A 34 23.66 4.69 1.30
N LEU A 35 22.58 4.36 2.01
CA LEU A 35 22.42 3.13 2.79
C LEU A 35 21.75 2.04 1.95
N LYS A 36 22.10 0.79 2.26
CA LYS A 36 21.42 -0.42 1.81
C LYS A 36 20.51 -0.94 2.92
N VAL A 37 19.54 -1.76 2.54
CA VAL A 37 18.65 -2.43 3.52
C VAL A 37 19.46 -3.23 4.54
N ASN A 38 20.55 -3.88 4.12
CA ASN A 38 21.40 -4.70 4.98
C ASN A 38 22.21 -3.86 6.00
N ASP A 39 22.29 -2.54 5.84
CA ASP A 39 22.96 -1.66 6.80
C ASP A 39 22.09 -1.41 8.04
N ILE A 40 20.78 -1.70 7.95
CA ILE A 40 19.83 -1.59 9.07
C ILE A 40 19.90 -2.85 9.93
N THR A 41 20.99 -2.97 10.69
CA THR A 41 21.34 -4.18 11.46
C THR A 41 20.74 -4.20 12.87
N SER A 42 20.20 -3.09 13.37
CA SER A 42 19.61 -2.99 14.70
C SER A 42 18.49 -1.95 14.76
N TRP A 43 17.65 -2.05 15.79
CA TRP A 43 16.60 -1.07 16.07
C TRP A 43 17.15 0.34 16.28
N ASN A 44 18.32 0.48 16.91
CA ASN A 44 18.94 1.78 17.12
C ASN A 44 19.30 2.45 15.78
N VAL A 45 19.91 1.70 14.85
CA VAL A 45 20.23 2.21 13.50
C VAL A 45 18.95 2.63 12.76
N LEU A 46 17.88 1.84 12.87
CA LEU A 46 16.60 2.17 12.26
C LEU A 46 16.02 3.46 12.83
N PHE A 47 15.96 3.61 14.16
CA PHE A 47 15.38 4.80 14.79
C PHE A 47 16.20 6.05 14.54
N ASP A 48 17.53 5.96 14.54
CA ASP A 48 18.42 7.07 14.19
C ASP A 48 18.20 7.51 12.74
N LEU A 49 18.06 6.56 11.81
CA LEU A 49 17.76 6.85 10.42
C LEU A 49 16.41 7.57 10.27
N MET A 50 15.38 7.07 10.96
CA MET A 50 14.06 7.71 10.94
C MET A 50 14.12 9.12 11.53
N ALA A 51 14.82 9.33 12.66
CA ALA A 51 14.98 10.65 13.26
C ALA A 51 15.68 11.63 12.30
N LYS A 52 16.75 11.19 11.61
CA LYS A 52 17.42 11.96 10.56
C LYS A 52 16.49 12.28 9.39
N ALA A 53 15.67 11.32 8.96
CA ALA A 53 14.69 11.52 7.89
C ALA A 53 13.64 12.58 8.27
N PHE A 54 13.06 12.49 9.47
CA PHE A 54 12.09 13.46 9.98
C PHE A 54 12.68 14.86 10.22
N SER A 55 13.98 14.96 10.50
CA SER A 55 14.66 16.24 10.70
C SER A 55 15.07 16.92 9.38
N ASN A 56 14.83 16.27 8.24
CA ASN A 56 15.19 16.78 6.92
C ASN A 56 13.93 17.11 6.10
N PRO A 57 13.59 18.40 5.90
CA PRO A 57 12.36 18.79 5.21
C PRO A 57 12.34 18.35 3.74
N PHE A 58 13.50 18.26 3.07
CA PHE A 58 13.57 17.78 1.69
C PHE A 58 13.16 16.30 1.60
N ILE A 59 13.67 15.46 2.49
CA ILE A 59 13.30 14.03 2.53
C ILE A 59 11.81 13.86 2.82
N LEU A 60 11.26 14.63 3.78
CA LEU A 60 9.84 14.58 4.09
C LEU A 60 8.97 14.91 2.88
N VAL A 61 9.28 16.01 2.18
CA VAL A 61 8.55 16.41 0.97
C VAL A 61 8.64 15.31 -0.10
N MET A 62 9.83 14.76 -0.31
CA MET A 62 10.04 13.69 -1.29
C MET A 62 9.29 12.40 -0.94
N SER A 63 9.31 11.97 0.33
CA SER A 63 8.57 10.79 0.80
C SER A 63 7.06 10.98 0.64
N ILE A 64 6.53 12.19 0.94
CA ILE A 64 5.12 12.52 0.71
C ILE A 64 4.79 12.45 -0.78
N PHE A 65 5.62 13.02 -1.65
CA PHE A 65 5.39 12.98 -3.09
C PHE A 65 5.40 11.55 -3.63
N ASN A 66 6.34 10.72 -3.16
CA ASN A 66 6.41 9.32 -3.55
C ASN A 66 5.17 8.54 -3.08
N PHE A 67 4.69 8.81 -1.87
CA PHE A 67 3.45 8.25 -1.35
C PHE A 67 2.22 8.71 -2.16
N ILE A 68 2.13 9.99 -2.56
CA ILE A 68 1.02 10.47 -3.40
C ILE A 68 0.98 9.72 -4.74
N ASN A 69 2.12 9.38 -5.32
CA ASN A 69 2.20 8.68 -6.61
C ASN A 69 1.60 7.26 -6.59
N ILE A 70 1.44 6.64 -5.42
CA ILE A 70 0.88 5.27 -5.31
C ILE A 70 -0.61 5.24 -4.97
N ILE A 71 -1.22 6.40 -4.69
CA ILE A 71 -2.63 6.51 -4.28
C ILE A 71 -3.62 6.32 -5.45
N PRO A 72 -3.43 6.91 -6.65
CA PRO A 72 -4.44 6.93 -7.70
C PRO A 72 -4.87 5.54 -8.18
N ASP A 73 -6.17 5.39 -8.44
CA ASP A 73 -6.72 4.28 -9.22
C ASP A 73 -6.46 4.55 -10.71
N PRO A 74 -5.67 3.70 -11.42
CA PRO A 74 -5.35 3.93 -12.82
C PRO A 74 -6.56 3.84 -13.76
N THR A 75 -7.74 3.44 -13.26
CA THR A 75 -8.99 3.40 -14.02
C THR A 75 -9.83 4.67 -13.92
N THR A 76 -9.38 5.67 -13.14
CA THR A 76 -10.11 6.92 -12.90
C THR A 76 -9.30 8.13 -13.34
N SER A 77 -9.98 9.15 -13.87
CA SER A 77 -9.33 10.43 -14.14
C SER A 77 -9.06 11.18 -12.82
N GLY A 78 -7.79 11.44 -12.54
CA GLY A 78 -7.34 12.18 -11.35
C GLY A 78 -6.96 11.27 -10.18
N PHE A 79 -7.19 11.75 -8.95
CA PHE A 79 -6.73 11.11 -7.70
C PHE A 79 -7.80 10.26 -7.00
N GLY A 80 -8.98 10.11 -7.60
CA GLY A 80 -10.09 9.36 -7.01
C GLY A 80 -10.09 7.89 -7.39
N ASP A 81 -10.93 7.13 -6.69
CA ASP A 81 -11.29 5.76 -7.06
C ASP A 81 -12.50 5.75 -7.99
N SER A 82 -12.58 4.69 -8.81
CA SER A 82 -13.76 4.39 -9.61
C SER A 82 -14.98 4.07 -8.72
N GLU A 83 -16.20 4.24 -9.24
CA GLU A 83 -17.42 3.88 -8.49
C GLU A 83 -17.40 2.42 -8.02
N GLN A 84 -16.86 1.53 -8.85
CA GLN A 84 -16.66 0.13 -8.52
C GLN A 84 -15.67 -0.06 -7.36
N ALA A 85 -14.52 0.63 -7.39
CA ALA A 85 -13.54 0.54 -6.31
C ALA A 85 -14.07 1.08 -4.97
N LEU A 86 -14.92 2.11 -5.02
CA LEU A 86 -15.62 2.66 -3.86
C LEU A 86 -16.64 1.69 -3.26
N GLY A 87 -17.23 0.81 -4.08
CA GLY A 87 -18.20 -0.19 -3.64
C GLY A 87 -17.60 -1.45 -2.99
N TYR A 88 -16.27 -1.59 -2.95
CA TYR A 88 -15.65 -2.78 -2.36
C TYR A 88 -15.57 -2.72 -0.82
N ASP A 89 -16.05 -3.79 -0.19
CA ASP A 89 -15.85 -4.05 1.23
C ASP A 89 -14.65 -4.96 1.53
N THR A 90 -14.24 -5.78 0.57
CA THR A 90 -13.09 -6.68 0.62
C THR A 90 -12.32 -6.64 -0.68
N VAL A 91 -11.00 -6.86 -0.60
CA VAL A 91 -10.13 -6.94 -1.78
C VAL A 91 -10.66 -8.07 -2.65
N LYS A 92 -10.74 -7.83 -3.96
CA LYS A 92 -11.05 -8.87 -4.92
C LYS A 92 -9.88 -9.86 -4.96
N ASP A 93 -10.10 -11.05 -4.43
CA ASP A 93 -9.17 -12.18 -4.46
C ASP A 93 -9.84 -13.29 -5.27
N ASP A 94 -9.24 -13.72 -6.37
CA ASP A 94 -9.84 -14.73 -7.25
C ASP A 94 -9.99 -16.09 -6.55
N LYS A 95 -9.24 -16.33 -5.46
CA LYS A 95 -9.38 -17.54 -4.64
C LYS A 95 -10.69 -17.58 -3.83
N ASP A 96 -11.21 -16.43 -3.44
CA ASP A 96 -12.47 -16.34 -2.69
C ASP A 96 -13.67 -16.70 -3.60
N LYS A 97 -13.54 -16.50 -4.93
CA LYS A 97 -14.58 -16.86 -5.90
C LYS A 97 -14.66 -18.36 -6.14
N GLU A 98 -13.51 -19.01 -6.32
CA GLU A 98 -13.43 -20.45 -6.58
C GLU A 98 -14.02 -21.28 -5.42
N ASN A 99 -13.79 -20.86 -4.16
CA ASN A 99 -14.37 -21.53 -3.00
C ASN A 99 -15.90 -21.35 -2.90
N THR A 100 -16.41 -20.18 -3.29
CA THR A 100 -17.86 -19.89 -3.27
C THR A 100 -18.59 -20.68 -4.36
N GLU A 101 -18.00 -20.77 -5.56
CA GLU A 101 -18.55 -21.55 -6.67
C GLU A 101 -18.57 -23.05 -6.35
N LYS A 102 -17.49 -23.60 -5.79
CA LYS A 102 -17.43 -25.01 -5.35
C LYS A 102 -18.47 -25.35 -4.27
N GLN A 103 -18.68 -24.47 -3.29
CA GLN A 103 -19.73 -24.67 -2.28
C GLN A 103 -21.13 -24.68 -2.92
N THR A 104 -21.39 -23.76 -3.84
CA THR A 104 -22.69 -23.64 -4.50
C THR A 104 -22.99 -24.83 -5.44
N GLU A 105 -21.97 -25.41 -6.05
CA GLU A 105 -22.09 -26.65 -6.86
C GLU A 105 -22.33 -27.89 -5.99
N THR A 106 -21.70 -27.94 -4.81
CA THR A 106 -21.88 -29.05 -3.86
C THR A 106 -23.30 -29.05 -3.27
N GLU A 107 -23.84 -27.87 -2.91
CA GLU A 107 -25.20 -27.72 -2.37
C GLU A 107 -26.32 -27.96 -3.40
N LYS A 108 -26.04 -27.87 -4.70
CA LYS A 108 -27.00 -28.16 -5.78
C LYS A 108 -26.95 -29.62 -6.27
N GLY A 109 -25.91 -30.36 -5.88
CA GLY A 109 -25.69 -31.75 -6.26
C GLY A 109 -26.18 -32.78 -5.23
N GLU A 110 -26.61 -32.33 -4.05
CA GLU A 110 -27.34 -33.11 -3.03
C GLU A 110 -28.86 -32.91 -3.15
#